data_AF-A0A6J7G5P2-F1
#
_entry.id   AF-A0A6J7G5P2-F1
#
_cell.length_a   1.000
_cell.length_b   1.000
_cell.length_c   1.000
_cell.angle_alpha   90.00
_cell.angle_beta   90.00
_cell.angle_gamma   90.00
#
_symmetry.space_group_name_H-M   'P 1'
#
loop_
_entity.id
_entity.type
_entity.pdbx_description
1 polymer ?
#
loop_
_entity_poly.entity_id
_entity_poly.type
_entity_poly.pdbx_seq_one_letter_code
_entity_poly.pdbx_strand_id
1 'polypeptide(L)'
;MIPGDVLFLRGSPAGIVRLHELAAAPTWDPPLSAPAGALTDLDRAVDVLVEMKNTSEAAVGLAYSALALRDNGLATQVRHLAERLDEMKDHLQLWVLRAAKKDVDPAPLRGLLQLASAAEELGDQAAQMVWLITDDRGFHPIVKLALGEADVVATQVPVAADSAVADCSLAELQLDIEPGFHVLAVRRDHRYIYRPRGSVVIQPLDELIASGPQEGRTRLAELCGWAVVEDEDDPTGEFALVPLSKSRSGASR
;
A
#
# COMPACT_ATOMS: atom_id res chain seq x y z
N MET A 1 -0.88 14.41 25.61
CA MET A 1 -2.35 14.30 25.68
C MET A 1 -2.80 14.44 27.12
N ILE A 2 -3.94 15.07 27.32
CA ILE A 2 -4.64 15.16 28.60
C ILE A 2 -5.93 14.32 28.54
N PRO A 3 -6.48 13.90 29.70
CA PRO A 3 -7.77 13.20 29.73
C PRO A 3 -8.86 14.03 29.05
N GLY A 4 -9.56 13.44 28.07
CA GLY A 4 -10.61 14.09 27.29
C GLY A 4 -10.20 14.53 25.87
N ASP A 5 -8.91 14.43 25.51
CA ASP A 5 -8.46 14.65 24.13
C ASP A 5 -9.10 13.61 23.19
N VAL A 6 -9.48 14.05 21.98
CA VAL A 6 -10.00 13.20 20.92
C VAL A 6 -8.92 13.00 19.86
N LEU A 7 -8.57 11.74 19.59
CA LEU A 7 -7.61 11.37 18.57
C LEU A 7 -8.31 10.97 17.27
N PHE A 8 -7.90 11.57 16.16
CA PHE A 8 -8.23 11.12 14.81
C PHE A 8 -6.98 10.52 14.18
N LEU A 9 -7.03 9.23 13.88
CA LEU A 9 -5.88 8.46 13.42
C LEU A 9 -6.29 7.59 12.22
N ARG A 10 -5.31 7.28 11.37
CA ARG A 10 -5.48 6.42 10.19
C ARG A 10 -4.39 5.35 10.21
N GLY A 11 -4.76 4.09 9.96
CA GLY A 11 -3.81 2.97 9.95
C GLY A 11 -4.49 1.63 9.68
N SER A 12 -3.70 0.56 9.72
CA SER A 12 -4.18 -0.82 9.53
C SER A 12 -5.22 -1.20 10.60
N PRO A 13 -6.34 -1.87 10.24
CA PRO A 13 -7.31 -2.36 11.22
C PRO A 13 -6.71 -3.26 12.29
N ALA A 14 -5.64 -3.99 11.95
CA ALA A 14 -4.92 -4.85 12.90
C ALA A 14 -4.25 -4.05 14.03
N GLY A 15 -3.94 -2.77 13.81
CA GLY A 15 -3.39 -1.88 14.83
C GLY A 15 -4.42 -1.26 15.78
N ILE A 16 -5.74 -1.38 15.51
CA ILE A 16 -6.79 -0.69 16.29
C ILE A 16 -6.77 -1.13 17.76
N VAL A 17 -6.65 -2.45 18.02
CA VAL A 17 -6.60 -2.96 19.40
C VAL A 17 -5.41 -2.36 20.15
N ARG A 18 -4.23 -2.39 19.53
CA ARG A 18 -3.01 -1.83 20.11
C ARG A 18 -3.11 -0.33 20.35
N LEU A 19 -3.75 0.40 19.44
CA LEU A 19 -4.02 1.83 19.59
C LEU A 19 -4.93 2.12 20.79
N HIS A 20 -6.02 1.37 20.93
CA HIS A 20 -6.94 1.52 22.06
C HIS A 20 -6.23 1.27 23.40
N GLU A 21 -5.34 0.28 23.47
CA GLU A 21 -4.50 0.05 24.65
C GLU A 21 -3.60 1.26 24.96
N LEU A 22 -2.89 1.79 23.96
CA LEU A 22 -1.98 2.92 24.13
C LEU A 22 -2.72 4.22 24.51
N ALA A 23 -3.94 4.41 23.99
CA ALA A 23 -4.80 5.54 24.29
C ALA A 23 -5.58 5.39 25.61
N ALA A 24 -5.43 4.26 26.33
CA ALA A 24 -6.26 3.90 27.48
C ALA A 24 -7.77 3.99 27.19
N ALA A 25 -8.15 3.69 25.93
CA ALA A 25 -9.54 3.68 25.46
C ALA A 25 -10.19 2.32 25.78
N PRO A 26 -11.54 2.23 25.83
CA PRO A 26 -12.24 0.96 25.98
C PRO A 26 -11.82 -0.05 24.92
N THR A 27 -11.74 -1.34 25.28
CA THR A 27 -11.37 -2.40 24.33
C THR A 27 -12.30 -2.39 23.12
N TRP A 28 -11.71 -2.36 21.93
CA TRP A 28 -12.44 -2.48 20.68
C TRP A 28 -12.51 -3.96 20.28
N ASP A 29 -13.73 -4.46 20.08
CA ASP A 29 -13.95 -5.81 19.57
C ASP A 29 -14.34 -5.72 18.07
N PRO A 30 -13.53 -6.27 17.16
CA PRO A 30 -13.86 -6.26 15.74
C PRO A 30 -15.21 -6.94 15.49
N PRO A 31 -16.06 -6.38 14.60
CA PRO A 31 -17.29 -7.05 14.21
C PRO A 31 -16.96 -8.43 13.62
N LEU A 32 -17.56 -9.47 14.17
CA LEU A 32 -17.43 -10.83 13.67
C LEU A 32 -17.99 -10.91 12.24
N SER A 33 -17.24 -11.50 11.32
CA SER A 33 -17.74 -11.78 9.98
C SER A 33 -18.95 -12.73 10.06
N ALA A 34 -19.99 -12.44 9.29
CA ALA A 34 -21.18 -13.29 9.25
C ALA A 34 -20.80 -14.74 8.86
N PRO A 35 -21.42 -15.77 9.46
CA PRO A 35 -21.09 -17.16 9.19
C PRO A 35 -21.31 -17.52 7.71
N ALA A 36 -20.47 -18.42 7.19
CA ALA A 36 -20.45 -18.83 5.79
C ALA A 36 -21.77 -19.49 5.35
N GLY A 37 -22.65 -18.70 4.76
CA GLY A 37 -23.80 -19.14 3.96
C GLY A 37 -23.51 -19.07 2.45
N ALA A 38 -24.49 -19.39 1.62
CA ALA A 38 -24.39 -19.12 0.18
C ALA A 38 -24.38 -17.59 -0.05
N LEU A 39 -23.28 -17.06 -0.60
CA LEU A 39 -23.15 -15.64 -0.91
C LEU A 39 -24.36 -15.13 -1.69
N THR A 40 -25.01 -14.08 -1.19
CA THR A 40 -26.05 -13.37 -1.92
C THR A 40 -25.42 -12.54 -3.05
N ASP A 41 -26.25 -12.03 -3.96
CA ASP A 41 -25.76 -11.12 -5.00
C ASP A 41 -25.23 -9.82 -4.39
N LEU A 42 -25.81 -9.40 -3.25
CA LEU A 42 -25.34 -8.23 -2.50
C LEU A 42 -23.97 -8.51 -1.87
N ASP A 43 -23.77 -9.67 -1.24
CA ASP A 43 -22.47 -10.03 -0.65
C ASP A 43 -21.37 -10.05 -1.73
N ARG A 44 -21.66 -10.62 -2.90
CA ARG A 44 -20.73 -10.59 -4.04
C ARG A 44 -20.41 -9.17 -4.50
N ALA A 45 -21.41 -8.28 -4.55
CA ALA A 45 -21.18 -6.88 -4.91
C ALA A 45 -20.28 -6.18 -3.88
N VAL A 46 -20.47 -6.45 -2.59
CA VAL A 46 -19.63 -5.90 -1.51
C VAL A 46 -18.21 -6.44 -1.59
N ASP A 47 -18.03 -7.76 -1.80
CA ASP A 47 -16.70 -8.37 -1.93
C ASP A 47 -15.93 -7.79 -3.12
N VAL A 48 -16.60 -7.65 -4.28
CA VAL A 48 -16.00 -7.01 -5.45
C VAL A 48 -15.65 -5.56 -5.14
N LEU A 49 -16.50 -4.81 -4.43
CA LEU A 49 -16.22 -3.43 -4.07
C LEU A 49 -14.99 -3.30 -3.15
N VAL A 50 -14.86 -4.19 -2.16
CA VAL A 50 -13.69 -4.23 -1.27
C VAL A 50 -12.43 -4.48 -2.10
N GLU A 51 -12.47 -5.42 -3.03
CA GLU A 51 -11.34 -5.69 -3.91
C GLU A 51 -11.06 -4.53 -4.88
N MET A 52 -12.08 -3.82 -5.37
CA MET A 52 -11.90 -2.61 -6.17
C MET A 52 -11.18 -1.52 -5.36
N LYS A 53 -11.63 -1.24 -4.14
CA LYS A 53 -10.96 -0.30 -3.23
C LYS A 53 -9.49 -0.68 -3.02
N ASN A 54 -9.22 -1.94 -2.70
CA ASN A 54 -7.85 -2.40 -2.44
C ASN A 54 -6.98 -2.34 -3.72
N THR A 55 -7.60 -2.54 -4.89
CA THR A 55 -6.92 -2.47 -6.19
C THR A 55 -6.60 -1.03 -6.58
N SER A 56 -7.52 -0.09 -6.36
CA SER A 56 -7.29 1.33 -6.66
C SER A 56 -6.24 1.95 -5.76
N GLU A 57 -6.24 1.63 -4.45
CA GLU A 57 -5.16 2.06 -3.54
C GLU A 57 -3.79 1.53 -3.97
N ALA A 58 -3.72 0.24 -4.37
CA ALA A 58 -2.48 -0.34 -4.87
C ALA A 58 -2.04 0.31 -6.19
N ALA A 59 -2.96 0.64 -7.09
CA ALA A 59 -2.66 1.34 -8.33
C ALA A 59 -2.05 2.72 -8.06
N VAL A 60 -2.63 3.49 -7.13
CA VAL A 60 -2.10 4.79 -6.72
C VAL A 60 -0.72 4.64 -6.09
N GLY A 61 -0.54 3.76 -5.11
CA GLY A 61 0.77 3.54 -4.47
C GLY A 61 1.85 3.11 -5.47
N LEU A 62 1.50 2.24 -6.42
CA LEU A 62 2.41 1.83 -7.49
C LEU A 62 2.69 2.96 -8.49
N ALA A 63 1.74 3.86 -8.75
CA ALA A 63 1.95 5.01 -9.62
C ALA A 63 2.96 5.99 -9.02
N TYR A 64 2.81 6.31 -7.74
CA TYR A 64 3.81 7.08 -6.98
C TYR A 64 5.18 6.41 -7.01
N SER A 65 5.23 5.09 -6.78
CA SER A 65 6.48 4.31 -6.83
C SER A 65 7.11 4.31 -8.23
N ALA A 66 6.31 4.15 -9.28
CA ALA A 66 6.78 4.17 -10.66
C ALA A 66 7.40 5.52 -11.02
N LEU A 67 6.78 6.62 -10.58
CA LEU A 67 7.30 7.98 -10.82
C LEU A 67 8.59 8.23 -10.05
N ALA A 68 8.63 7.86 -8.77
CA ALA A 68 9.82 8.02 -7.92
C ALA A 68 11.01 7.22 -8.46
N LEU A 69 10.78 5.98 -8.88
CA LEU A 69 11.82 5.05 -9.34
C LEU A 69 12.07 5.08 -10.86
N ARG A 70 11.24 5.82 -11.61
CA ARG A 70 11.22 5.83 -13.08
C ARG A 70 11.14 4.42 -13.70
N ASP A 71 10.34 3.55 -13.09
CA ASP A 71 10.25 2.14 -13.48
C ASP A 71 9.07 1.87 -14.43
N ASN A 72 9.40 1.46 -15.66
CA ASN A 72 8.43 1.14 -16.71
C ASN A 72 7.62 -0.14 -16.43
N GLY A 73 8.17 -1.09 -15.68
CA GLY A 73 7.48 -2.31 -15.26
C GLY A 73 6.37 -1.99 -14.26
N LEU A 74 6.67 -1.16 -13.25
CA LEU A 74 5.65 -0.64 -12.33
C LEU A 74 4.58 0.17 -13.06
N ALA A 75 4.97 1.06 -13.98
CA ALA A 75 4.04 1.84 -14.79
C ALA A 75 3.10 0.94 -15.61
N THR A 76 3.62 -0.15 -16.19
CA THR A 76 2.83 -1.14 -16.93
C THR A 76 1.83 -1.84 -16.01
N GLN A 77 2.26 -2.21 -14.81
CA GLN A 77 1.37 -2.85 -13.84
C GLN A 77 0.24 -1.91 -13.40
N VAL A 78 0.51 -0.62 -13.20
CA VAL A 78 -0.54 0.36 -12.84
C VAL A 78 -1.66 0.36 -13.89
N ARG A 79 -1.31 0.36 -15.18
CA ARG A 79 -2.29 0.27 -16.27
C ARG A 79 -3.11 -1.03 -16.21
N HIS A 80 -2.47 -2.17 -15.96
CA HIS A 80 -3.20 -3.44 -15.78
C HIS A 80 -4.14 -3.44 -14.57
N LEU A 81 -3.79 -2.75 -13.48
CA LEU A 81 -4.69 -2.60 -12.35
C LEU A 81 -5.90 -1.71 -12.69
N ALA A 82 -5.71 -0.66 -13.49
CA ALA A 82 -6.80 0.19 -13.99
C ALA A 82 -7.74 -0.59 -14.92
N GLU A 83 -7.21 -1.32 -15.91
CA GLU A 83 -8.00 -2.20 -16.78
C GLU A 83 -8.82 -3.23 -15.98
N ARG A 84 -8.21 -3.82 -14.94
CA ARG A 84 -8.90 -4.74 -14.04
C ARG A 84 -10.01 -4.05 -13.23
N LEU A 85 -9.84 -2.80 -12.83
CA LEU A 85 -10.87 -2.05 -12.10
C LEU A 85 -12.12 -1.83 -12.95
N ASP A 86 -11.95 -1.56 -14.26
CA ASP A 86 -13.05 -1.45 -15.21
C ASP A 86 -13.85 -2.76 -15.30
N GLU A 87 -13.16 -3.90 -15.50
CA GLU A 87 -13.81 -5.22 -15.50
C GLU A 87 -14.54 -5.54 -14.18
N MET A 88 -13.98 -5.12 -13.05
CA MET A 88 -14.59 -5.33 -11.73
C MET A 88 -15.82 -4.45 -11.54
N LYS A 89 -15.82 -3.22 -12.06
CA LYS A 89 -16.97 -2.31 -12.05
C LYS A 89 -18.15 -2.92 -12.80
N ASP A 90 -17.91 -3.48 -13.99
CA ASP A 90 -18.94 -4.17 -14.77
C ASP A 90 -19.57 -5.34 -13.99
N HIS A 91 -18.73 -6.19 -13.38
CA HIS A 91 -19.21 -7.29 -12.56
C HIS A 91 -20.02 -6.81 -11.34
N LEU A 92 -19.55 -5.76 -10.65
CA LEU A 92 -20.26 -5.19 -9.52
C LEU A 92 -21.64 -4.67 -9.92
N GLN A 93 -21.72 -3.93 -11.04
CA GLN A 93 -23.00 -3.41 -11.55
C GLN A 93 -23.99 -4.55 -11.82
N LEU A 94 -23.55 -5.64 -12.43
CA LEU A 94 -24.38 -6.83 -12.67
C LEU A 94 -24.89 -7.44 -11.36
N TRP A 95 -24.04 -7.57 -10.33
CA TRP A 95 -24.45 -8.09 -9.03
C TRP A 95 -25.44 -7.17 -8.31
N VAL A 96 -25.22 -5.86 -8.35
CA VAL A 96 -26.13 -4.86 -7.79
C VAL A 96 -27.52 -4.93 -8.46
N LEU A 97 -27.57 -5.03 -9.78
CA LEU A 97 -28.84 -5.15 -10.52
C LEU A 97 -29.58 -6.47 -10.19
N ARG A 98 -28.84 -7.58 -10.00
CA ARG A 98 -29.42 -8.85 -9.56
C ARG A 98 -29.95 -8.78 -8.13
N ALA A 99 -29.25 -8.09 -7.23
CA ALA A 99 -29.70 -7.86 -5.87
C ALA A 99 -30.98 -7.02 -5.83
N ALA A 100 -31.07 -5.96 -6.64
CA ALA A 100 -32.27 -5.11 -6.75
C ALA A 100 -33.53 -5.90 -7.13
N LYS A 101 -33.40 -6.99 -7.91
CA LYS A 101 -34.52 -7.87 -8.27
C LYS A 101 -35.14 -8.61 -7.07
N LYS A 102 -34.43 -8.69 -5.94
CA LYS A 102 -34.85 -9.40 -4.72
C LYS A 102 -35.49 -8.48 -3.67
N ASP A 103 -36.08 -7.36 -4.10
CA ASP A 103 -36.78 -6.39 -3.24
C ASP A 103 -35.90 -5.78 -2.15
N VAL A 104 -34.60 -5.63 -2.44
CA VAL A 104 -33.63 -4.91 -1.60
C VAL A 104 -33.86 -3.41 -1.78
N ASP A 105 -33.75 -2.64 -0.69
CA ASP A 105 -33.81 -1.17 -0.73
C ASP A 105 -32.80 -0.62 -1.76
N PRO A 106 -33.25 0.11 -2.81
CA PRO A 106 -32.37 0.68 -3.82
C PRO A 106 -31.42 1.76 -3.30
N ALA A 107 -31.73 2.41 -2.17
CA ALA A 107 -30.92 3.51 -1.64
C ALA A 107 -29.45 3.11 -1.34
N PRO A 108 -29.16 2.03 -0.59
CA PRO A 108 -27.79 1.54 -0.39
C PRO A 108 -27.14 0.98 -1.66
N LEU A 109 -27.92 0.39 -2.57
CA LEU A 109 -27.42 -0.12 -3.85
C LEU A 109 -26.82 0.98 -4.73
N ARG A 110 -27.44 2.17 -4.73
CA ARG A 110 -26.88 3.35 -5.39
C ARG A 110 -25.51 3.74 -4.82
N GLY A 111 -25.32 3.60 -3.50
CA GLY A 111 -24.04 3.84 -2.84
C GLY A 111 -22.94 2.92 -3.36
N LEU A 112 -23.23 1.63 -3.56
CA LEU A 112 -22.27 0.67 -4.12
C LEU A 112 -21.82 1.06 -5.52
N LEU A 113 -22.74 1.50 -6.39
CA LEU A 113 -22.42 1.92 -7.76
C LEU A 113 -21.54 3.18 -7.77
N GLN A 114 -21.81 4.14 -6.87
CA GLN A 114 -21.01 5.36 -6.75
C GLN A 114 -19.59 5.06 -6.25
N LEU A 115 -19.45 4.20 -5.23
CA LEU A 115 -18.15 3.79 -4.71
C LEU A 115 -17.34 2.99 -5.72
N ALA A 116 -17.99 2.10 -6.48
CA ALA A 116 -17.35 1.37 -7.57
C ALA A 116 -16.81 2.31 -8.65
N SER A 117 -17.60 3.33 -9.02
CA SER A 117 -17.19 4.33 -10.01
C SER A 117 -16.01 5.17 -9.50
N ALA A 118 -16.03 5.58 -8.23
CA ALA A 118 -14.91 6.30 -7.62
C ALA A 118 -13.64 5.45 -7.56
N ALA A 119 -13.74 4.15 -7.26
CA ALA A 119 -12.58 3.26 -7.22
C ALA A 119 -11.95 3.05 -8.60
N GLU A 120 -12.77 2.93 -9.65
CA GLU A 120 -12.29 2.82 -11.03
C GLU A 120 -11.69 4.15 -11.52
N GLU A 121 -12.32 5.29 -11.24
CA GLU A 121 -11.77 6.62 -11.57
C GLU A 121 -10.40 6.85 -10.91
N LEU A 122 -10.19 6.40 -9.67
CA LEU A 122 -8.87 6.44 -9.02
C LEU A 122 -7.82 5.60 -9.79
N GLY A 123 -8.22 4.44 -10.32
CA GLY A 123 -7.37 3.60 -11.16
C GLY A 123 -6.97 4.30 -12.45
N ASP A 124 -7.92 4.94 -13.11
CA ASP A 124 -7.70 5.74 -14.31
C ASP A 124 -6.75 6.92 -14.07
N GLN A 125 -6.95 7.65 -12.96
CA GLN A 125 -6.03 8.74 -12.59
C GLN A 125 -4.62 8.20 -12.31
N ALA A 126 -4.49 7.06 -11.63
CA ALA A 126 -3.19 6.41 -11.41
C ALA A 126 -2.52 6.03 -12.74
N ALA A 127 -3.28 5.49 -13.71
CA ALA A 127 -2.77 5.19 -15.04
C ALA A 127 -2.32 6.46 -15.81
N GLN A 128 -3.05 7.57 -15.66
CA GLN A 128 -2.67 8.86 -16.23
C GLN A 128 -1.38 9.42 -15.61
N MET A 129 -1.17 9.25 -14.29
CA MET A 129 0.06 9.68 -13.62
C MET A 129 1.30 9.04 -14.26
N VAL A 130 1.27 7.73 -14.51
CA VAL A 130 2.42 6.99 -15.03
C VAL A 130 2.65 7.17 -16.54
N TRP A 131 1.71 7.78 -17.26
CA TRP A 131 1.90 8.15 -18.66
C TRP A 131 3.13 9.05 -18.87
N LEU A 132 3.45 9.89 -17.87
CA LEU A 132 4.64 10.75 -17.84
C LEU A 132 5.98 9.98 -17.93
N ILE A 133 6.00 8.70 -17.55
CA ILE A 133 7.20 7.86 -17.61
C ILE A 133 7.43 7.36 -19.03
N THR A 134 6.34 7.12 -19.77
CA THR A 134 6.38 6.69 -21.17
C THR A 134 6.52 7.85 -22.16
N ASP A 135 6.33 9.09 -21.69
CA ASP A 135 6.54 10.30 -22.47
C ASP A 135 8.05 10.65 -22.54
N ASP A 136 8.55 10.89 -23.75
CA ASP A 136 9.96 11.16 -24.02
C ASP A 136 10.44 12.51 -23.50
N ARG A 137 9.52 13.42 -23.16
CA ARG A 137 9.83 14.75 -22.60
C ARG A 137 10.27 14.68 -21.13
N GLY A 138 9.96 13.57 -20.45
CA GLY A 138 10.14 13.43 -19.00
C GLY A 138 9.31 14.44 -18.21
N PHE A 139 9.42 14.40 -16.88
CA PHE A 139 8.74 15.36 -15.99
C PHE A 139 9.74 16.31 -15.32
N HIS A 140 9.26 17.51 -15.00
CA HIS A 140 10.07 18.55 -14.37
C HIS A 140 10.62 18.08 -13.01
N PRO A 141 11.88 18.43 -12.63
CA PRO A 141 12.50 18.00 -11.37
C PRO A 141 11.67 18.27 -10.11
N ILE A 142 10.79 19.29 -10.14
CA ILE A 142 9.86 19.61 -9.04
C ILE A 142 8.97 18.44 -8.64
N VAL A 143 8.61 17.55 -9.57
CA VAL A 143 7.81 16.36 -9.26
C VAL A 143 8.60 15.42 -8.36
N LYS A 144 9.91 15.26 -8.59
CA LYS A 144 10.77 14.43 -7.75
C LYS A 144 10.87 15.00 -6.33
N LEU A 145 11.05 16.32 -6.21
CA LEU A 145 11.06 17.03 -4.93
C LEU A 145 9.73 16.80 -4.18
N ALA A 146 8.60 17.04 -4.84
CA ALA A 146 7.28 16.87 -4.25
C ALA A 146 6.97 15.42 -3.83
N LEU A 147 7.51 14.42 -4.55
CA LEU A 147 7.40 13.00 -4.17
C LEU A 147 8.22 12.65 -2.92
N GLY A 148 9.36 13.32 -2.70
CA GLY A 148 10.21 13.12 -1.54
C GLY A 148 9.68 13.79 -0.26
N GLU A 149 8.93 14.88 -0.40
CA GLU A 149 8.32 15.64 0.71
C GLU A 149 6.90 15.16 1.09
N ALA A 150 6.40 14.11 0.43
CA ALA A 150 5.06 13.60 0.71
C ALA A 150 5.01 12.86 2.06
N ASP A 151 3.90 13.05 2.81
CA ASP A 151 3.65 12.32 4.07
C ASP A 151 3.71 10.80 3.89
N VAL A 152 3.30 10.33 2.70
CA VAL A 152 3.38 8.94 2.28
C VAL A 152 4.40 8.82 1.16
N VAL A 153 5.47 8.10 1.44
CA VAL A 153 6.57 7.90 0.49
C VAL A 153 6.53 6.51 -0.13
N ALA A 154 7.01 6.42 -1.37
CA ALA A 154 7.40 5.16 -1.98
C ALA A 154 8.87 4.89 -1.66
N THR A 155 9.18 3.68 -1.23
CA THR A 155 10.53 3.28 -0.85
C THR A 155 10.87 1.94 -1.48
N GLN A 156 12.11 1.83 -1.95
CA GLN A 156 12.70 0.61 -2.49
C GLN A 156 13.84 0.17 -1.57
N VAL A 157 13.72 -1.01 -0.96
CA VAL A 157 14.73 -1.54 -0.01
C VAL A 157 15.14 -2.96 -0.40
N PRO A 158 16.42 -3.22 -0.68
CA PRO A 158 16.93 -4.57 -0.87
C PRO A 158 16.90 -5.35 0.46
N VAL A 159 16.76 -6.65 0.40
CA VAL A 159 16.73 -7.54 1.56
C VAL A 159 18.11 -8.16 1.74
N ALA A 160 18.80 -7.79 2.83
CA ALA A 160 20.08 -8.42 3.17
C ALA A 160 19.88 -9.88 3.61
N ALA A 161 20.89 -10.71 3.38
CA ALA A 161 20.82 -12.14 3.69
C ALA A 161 20.55 -12.44 5.18
N ASP A 162 21.14 -11.64 6.08
CA ASP A 162 20.98 -11.79 7.53
C ASP A 162 19.95 -10.80 8.11
N SER A 163 19.00 -10.35 7.30
CA SER A 163 17.98 -9.38 7.72
C SER A 163 16.87 -10.03 8.56
N ALA A 164 16.16 -9.22 9.35
CA ALA A 164 15.05 -9.70 10.19
C ALA A 164 13.83 -10.12 9.36
N VAL A 165 13.74 -9.66 8.11
CA VAL A 165 12.64 -9.98 7.19
C VAL A 165 12.91 -11.23 6.36
N ALA A 166 14.16 -11.70 6.27
CA ALA A 166 14.51 -12.87 5.48
C ALA A 166 13.82 -14.14 6.02
N ASP A 167 13.32 -14.95 5.10
CA ASP A 167 12.62 -16.22 5.35
C ASP A 167 11.32 -16.09 6.18
N CYS A 168 10.83 -14.87 6.39
CA CYS A 168 9.55 -14.58 7.03
C CYS A 168 8.47 -14.29 5.99
N SER A 169 7.22 -14.65 6.30
CA SER A 169 6.07 -14.25 5.48
C SER A 169 5.66 -12.81 5.77
N LEU A 170 5.08 -12.11 4.78
CA LEU A 170 4.56 -10.75 4.97
C LEU A 170 3.52 -10.65 6.10
N ALA A 171 2.71 -11.71 6.29
CA ALA A 171 1.72 -11.77 7.35
C ALA A 171 2.35 -11.82 8.75
N GLU A 172 3.48 -12.52 8.90
CA GLU A 172 4.21 -12.59 10.17
C GLU A 172 4.93 -11.28 10.49
N LEU A 173 5.42 -10.59 9.46
CA LEU A 173 6.19 -9.36 9.61
C LEU A 173 5.34 -8.16 10.03
N GLN A 174 4.04 -8.15 9.70
CA GLN A 174 3.10 -7.07 10.05
C GLN A 174 3.65 -5.66 9.75
N LEU A 175 4.33 -5.52 8.60
CA LEU A 175 5.00 -4.27 8.22
C LEU A 175 4.03 -3.08 8.12
N ASP A 176 2.74 -3.34 7.87
CA ASP A 176 1.66 -2.36 7.82
C ASP A 176 1.22 -1.83 9.19
N ILE A 177 1.66 -2.48 10.28
CA ILE A 177 1.47 -2.02 11.65
C ILE A 177 2.73 -1.30 12.12
N GLU A 178 3.87 -1.98 12.06
CA GLU A 178 5.16 -1.42 12.41
C GLU A 178 6.19 -1.94 11.38
N PRO A 179 6.73 -1.07 10.50
CA PRO A 179 6.80 0.38 10.61
C PRO A 179 5.65 1.19 9.96
N GLY A 180 4.56 0.56 9.54
CA GLY A 180 3.43 1.22 8.86
C GLY A 180 3.51 1.21 7.32
N PHE A 181 4.33 0.32 6.75
CA PHE A 181 4.54 0.20 5.31
C PHE A 181 3.71 -0.94 4.70
N HIS A 182 3.02 -0.63 3.61
CA HIS A 182 2.38 -1.60 2.76
C HIS A 182 3.31 -2.02 1.62
N VAL A 183 3.62 -3.31 1.52
CA VAL A 183 4.43 -3.84 0.42
C VAL A 183 3.58 -3.91 -0.86
N LEU A 184 3.96 -3.11 -1.84
CA LEU A 184 3.27 -3.00 -3.13
C LEU A 184 3.79 -4.02 -4.14
N ALA A 185 5.09 -4.29 -4.12
CA ALA A 185 5.71 -5.30 -4.95
C ALA A 185 6.98 -5.87 -4.29
N VAL A 186 7.30 -7.12 -4.65
CA VAL A 186 8.60 -7.73 -4.36
C VAL A 186 9.31 -7.98 -5.68
N ARG A 187 10.51 -7.42 -5.87
CA ARG A 187 11.36 -7.72 -7.01
C ARG A 187 12.26 -8.90 -6.65
N ARG A 188 12.13 -9.99 -7.42
CA ARG A 188 12.90 -11.23 -7.27
C ARG A 188 13.38 -11.69 -8.64
N ASP A 189 14.67 -11.92 -8.80
CA ASP A 189 15.26 -12.41 -10.07
C ASP A 189 14.80 -11.61 -11.31
N HIS A 190 14.79 -10.27 -11.21
CA HIS A 190 14.33 -9.35 -12.26
C HIS A 190 12.83 -9.44 -12.62
N ARG A 191 12.04 -10.13 -11.80
CA ARG A 191 10.59 -10.22 -11.92
C ARG A 191 9.93 -9.53 -10.73
N TYR A 192 8.72 -9.06 -10.95
CA TYR A 192 7.91 -8.45 -9.90
C TYR A 192 6.80 -9.40 -9.46
N ILE A 193 6.64 -9.53 -8.15
CA ILE A 193 5.45 -10.07 -7.50
C ILE A 193 4.64 -8.86 -7.03
N TYR A 194 3.67 -8.44 -7.84
CA TYR A 194 2.81 -7.30 -7.52
C TYR A 194 1.71 -7.67 -6.54
N ARG A 195 1.36 -6.74 -5.64
CA ARG A 195 0.35 -6.93 -4.59
C ARG A 195 0.52 -8.28 -3.89
N PRO A 196 1.71 -8.55 -3.32
CA PRO A 196 2.00 -9.83 -2.70
C PRO A 196 1.00 -10.10 -1.57
N ARG A 197 0.51 -11.34 -1.48
CA ARG A 197 -0.35 -11.77 -0.39
C ARG A 197 0.47 -11.96 0.89
N GLY A 198 -0.19 -11.96 2.05
CA GLY A 198 0.46 -12.21 3.34
C GLY A 198 1.25 -13.53 3.42
N SER A 199 0.88 -14.53 2.62
CA SER A 199 1.59 -15.82 2.55
C SER A 199 2.91 -15.79 1.76
N VAL A 200 3.24 -14.68 1.09
CA VAL A 200 4.50 -14.54 0.37
C VAL A 200 5.64 -14.47 1.37
N VAL A 201 6.60 -15.39 1.23
CA VAL A 201 7.84 -15.43 2.02
C VAL A 201 8.90 -14.58 1.34
N ILE A 202 9.48 -13.65 2.10
CA ILE A 202 10.57 -12.79 1.65
C ILE A 202 11.88 -13.57 1.66
N GLN A 203 12.63 -13.47 0.56
CA GLN A 203 13.89 -14.16 0.37
C GLN A 203 15.07 -13.18 0.45
N PRO A 204 16.25 -13.64 0.88
CA PRO A 204 17.48 -12.89 0.67
C PRO A 204 17.60 -12.40 -0.77
N LEU A 205 18.10 -11.17 -0.95
CA LEU A 205 18.26 -10.51 -2.26
C LEU A 205 16.95 -10.12 -2.97
N ASP A 206 15.79 -10.37 -2.36
CA ASP A 206 14.58 -9.68 -2.77
C ASP A 206 14.76 -8.17 -2.62
N GLU A 207 13.92 -7.41 -3.30
CA GLU A 207 13.79 -5.99 -3.06
C GLU A 207 12.33 -5.63 -2.86
N LEU A 208 12.06 -4.97 -1.74
CA LEU A 208 10.72 -4.55 -1.37
C LEU A 208 10.46 -3.18 -1.95
N ILE A 209 9.37 -3.05 -2.70
CA ILE A 209 8.79 -1.77 -3.06
C ILE A 209 7.58 -1.59 -2.17
N ALA A 210 7.65 -0.61 -1.28
CA ALA A 210 6.64 -0.39 -0.27
C ALA A 210 6.25 1.09 -0.20
N SER A 211 5.04 1.34 0.25
CA SER A 211 4.53 2.68 0.51
C SER A 211 4.11 2.80 1.96
N GLY A 212 4.51 3.90 2.60
CA GLY A 212 4.25 4.11 4.03
C GLY A 212 4.65 5.52 4.48
N PRO A 213 4.47 5.80 5.77
CA PRO A 213 4.84 7.08 6.37
C PRO A 213 6.35 7.28 6.31
N GLN A 214 6.79 8.51 6.03
CA GLN A 214 8.21 8.86 5.94
C GLN A 214 8.99 8.48 7.22
N GLU A 215 8.36 8.64 8.39
CA GLU A 215 8.98 8.35 9.70
C GLU A 215 9.29 6.86 9.90
N GLY A 216 8.56 5.96 9.22
CA GLY A 216 8.79 4.53 9.30
C GLY A 216 9.94 4.03 8.40
N ARG A 217 10.46 4.88 7.51
CA ARG A 217 11.43 4.49 6.47
C ARG A 217 12.72 3.91 7.06
N THR A 218 13.29 4.57 8.06
CA THR A 218 14.50 4.10 8.75
C THR A 218 14.28 2.73 9.37
N ARG A 219 13.12 2.52 10.01
CA ARG A 219 12.78 1.25 10.63
C ARG A 219 12.60 0.13 9.60
N LEU A 220 11.97 0.42 8.46
CA LEU A 220 11.87 -0.54 7.35
C LEU A 220 13.24 -0.96 6.84
N ALA A 221 14.14 0.01 6.63
CA ALA A 221 15.50 -0.25 6.18
C ALA A 221 16.27 -1.14 7.18
N GLU A 222 16.16 -0.87 8.48
CA GLU A 222 16.79 -1.66 9.53
C GLU A 222 16.31 -3.11 9.52
N LEU A 223 15.00 -3.33 9.41
CA LEU A 223 14.42 -4.66 9.31
C LEU A 223 14.96 -5.43 8.10
N CYS A 224 15.24 -4.73 7.00
CA CYS A 224 15.84 -5.28 5.79
C CYS A 224 17.37 -5.39 5.83
N GLY A 225 18.03 -4.97 6.91
CA GLY A 225 19.49 -5.09 7.09
C GLY A 225 20.31 -3.83 6.78
N TRP A 226 19.67 -2.68 6.60
CA TRP A 226 20.30 -1.44 6.15
C TRP A 226 20.11 -0.29 7.13
N ALA A 227 21.06 0.64 7.15
CA ALA A 227 20.89 1.95 7.76
C ALA A 227 20.67 2.98 6.65
N VAL A 228 19.72 3.89 6.89
CA VAL A 228 19.45 5.03 6.01
C VAL A 228 20.49 6.11 6.30
N VAL A 229 21.12 6.62 5.24
CA VAL A 229 21.98 7.80 5.28
C VAL A 229 21.32 8.84 4.38
N GLU A 230 20.78 9.88 5.00
CA GLU A 230 20.17 11.00 4.29
C GLU A 230 21.25 12.05 4.03
N ASP A 231 21.20 12.66 2.84
CA ASP A 231 21.95 13.88 2.59
C ASP A 231 21.09 15.06 3.06
N GLU A 232 21.45 15.68 4.19
CA GLU A 232 20.70 16.81 4.76
C GLU A 232 20.64 18.01 3.79
N ASP A 233 21.52 18.06 2.79
CA ASP A 233 21.59 19.11 1.78
C ASP A 233 20.80 18.76 0.49
N ASP A 234 20.23 17.55 0.37
CA ASP A 234 19.43 17.14 -0.81
C ASP A 234 17.91 17.27 -0.57
N PRO A 235 17.25 18.29 -1.14
CA PRO A 235 15.81 18.48 -0.98
C PRO A 235 14.95 17.43 -1.72
N THR A 236 15.56 16.50 -2.48
CA THR A 236 14.83 15.41 -3.13
C THR A 236 14.48 14.26 -2.20
N GLY A 237 15.01 14.25 -0.97
CA GLY A 237 14.81 13.17 -0.02
C GLY A 237 15.45 11.86 -0.45
N GLU A 238 16.42 11.93 -1.39
CA GLU A 238 17.27 10.78 -1.72
C GLU A 238 18.06 10.35 -0.49
N PHE A 239 18.14 9.04 -0.32
CA PHE A 239 18.87 8.42 0.76
C PHE A 239 19.71 7.29 0.22
N ALA A 240 20.88 7.11 0.82
CA ALA A 240 21.71 5.95 0.59
C ALA A 240 21.42 4.88 1.64
N LEU A 241 21.48 3.62 1.21
CA LEU A 241 21.43 2.48 2.11
C LEU A 241 22.84 1.96 2.33
N VAL A 242 23.27 1.91 3.59
CA VAL A 242 24.55 1.30 3.98
C VAL A 242 24.30 0.06 4.84
N PRO A 243 25.13 -1.00 4.73
CA PRO A 243 24.96 -2.18 5.57
C PRO A 243 24.99 -1.83 7.06
N LEU A 244 24.06 -2.36 7.85
CA LEU A 244 23.96 -2.11 9.31
C LEU A 244 25.26 -2.43 10.07
N SER A 245 26.02 -3.41 9.58
CA SER A 245 27.33 -3.77 10.17
C SER A 245 28.36 -2.64 10.09
N LYS A 246 28.25 -1.74 9.10
CA LYS A 246 29.14 -0.60 8.93
C LYS A 246 28.70 0.63 9.74
N SER A 247 27.40 0.86 9.93
CA SER A 247 26.90 2.04 10.67
C SER A 247 27.25 1.98 12.17
N ARG A 248 27.23 0.79 12.78
CA ARG A 248 27.61 0.59 14.20
C ARG A 248 29.08 0.89 14.50
N SER A 249 29.95 0.87 13.50
CA SER A 249 31.39 1.14 13.68
C SER A 249 31.75 2.63 13.73
N GLY A 250 30.82 3.53 13.34
CA GLY A 250 31.03 4.98 13.34
C GLY A 250 30.58 5.70 14.62
N ALA A 251 29.77 5.07 15.47
CA ALA A 251 29.23 5.66 16.71
C ALA A 251 30.13 5.45 17.94
N SER A 252 31.36 4.93 17.76
CA SER A 252 32.38 4.82 18.80
C SER A 252 33.58 5.70 18.44
N ARG A 253 33.39 7.02 18.51
CA ARG A 253 34.47 8.01 18.66
C ARG A 253 33.98 9.17 19.51
#